data_AF-W1VI26-F1
#
_entry.id   AF-W1VI26-F1
#
_cell.length_a   1.000
_cell.length_b   1.000
_cell.length_c   1.000
_cell.angle_alpha   90.00
_cell.angle_beta   90.00
_cell.angle_gamma   90.00
#
_symmetry.space_group_name_H-M   'P 1'
#
loop_
_entity.id
_entity.type
_entity.pdbx_description
1 polymer ?
#
loop_
_entity_poly.entity_id
_entity_poly.type
_entity_poly.pdbx_seq_one_letter_code
_entity_poly.pdbx_strand_id
1 'polypeptide(L)'
;MSNHTHDLDQALDEAIHYPDHYLDNPAHNLGKLAAAAGTAITNILESADDRYDDDAQQSLREDACVMLADVAGLAASWARQPLECDLTHIWEAIRKEYDRAHTKHDGNTPANPNMSDMHRAAILLEEVGEVARALTPDAKTPVGHAGNLADELIQTATMAAAWLQHLINQEEAEA
;
A
#
# COMPACT_ATOMS: atom_id res chain seq x y z
N MET A 1 7.55 4.95 24.75
CA MET A 1 6.66 4.58 23.63
C MET A 1 6.85 5.65 22.58
N SER A 2 7.37 5.29 21.41
CA SER A 2 7.45 6.23 20.29
C SER A 2 6.04 6.67 19.92
N ASN A 3 5.86 7.96 19.62
CA ASN A 3 4.57 8.53 19.28
C ASN A 3 4.28 8.18 17.80
N HIS A 4 3.61 7.05 17.55
CA HIS A 4 3.39 6.49 16.21
C HIS A 4 2.30 7.20 15.40
N THR A 5 1.66 8.24 15.96
CA THR A 5 0.55 8.94 15.31
C THR A 5 1.05 9.57 14.02
N HIS A 6 0.43 9.18 12.90
CA HIS A 6 0.75 9.70 11.57
C HIS A 6 2.18 9.40 11.07
N ASP A 7 2.76 8.26 11.46
CA ASP A 7 4.06 7.79 10.95
C ASP A 7 3.96 7.27 9.49
N LEU A 8 3.41 8.10 8.60
CA LEU A 8 3.26 7.87 7.15
C LEU A 8 3.48 9.13 6.32
N ASP A 9 3.76 10.29 6.93
CA ASP A 9 3.67 11.58 6.22
C ASP A 9 4.60 11.66 5.00
N GLN A 10 5.83 11.15 5.08
CA GLN A 10 6.74 11.16 3.92
C GLN A 10 6.24 10.24 2.80
N ALA A 11 5.78 9.03 3.14
CA ALA A 11 5.21 8.10 2.17
C ALA A 11 3.95 8.66 1.48
N LEU A 12 3.12 9.42 2.21
CA LEU A 12 1.94 10.06 1.65
C LEU A 12 2.30 11.24 0.73
N ASP A 13 3.36 11.98 1.04
CA ASP A 13 3.87 13.04 0.18
C ASP A 13 4.39 12.48 -1.16
N GLU A 14 5.01 11.30 -1.17
CA GLU A 14 5.38 10.61 -2.42
C GLU A 14 4.13 10.14 -3.21
N ALA A 15 3.14 9.57 -2.52
CA ALA A 15 1.94 9.02 -3.14
C ALA A 15 1.00 10.08 -3.74
N ILE A 16 1.04 11.33 -3.26
CA ILE A 16 0.14 12.40 -3.71
C ILE A 16 0.32 12.76 -5.19
N HIS A 17 1.46 12.41 -5.76
CA HIS A 17 1.82 12.72 -7.15
C HIS A 17 1.26 11.72 -8.16
N TYR A 18 0.56 10.68 -7.71
CA TYR A 18 -0.02 9.69 -8.61
C TYR A 18 -1.04 10.33 -9.57
N PRO A 19 -0.88 10.18 -10.90
CA PRO A 19 -1.74 10.85 -11.86
C PRO A 19 -3.12 10.17 -11.96
N ASP A 20 -4.18 10.99 -11.92
CA ASP A 20 -5.58 10.59 -12.03
C ASP A 20 -5.93 10.01 -13.41
N HIS A 21 -5.50 8.78 -13.67
CA HIS A 21 -5.68 8.14 -14.96
C HIS A 21 -6.52 6.86 -14.85
N TYR A 22 -7.69 6.89 -15.50
CA TYR A 22 -8.57 5.75 -15.81
C TYR A 22 -9.36 5.14 -14.64
N LEU A 23 -9.92 5.96 -13.75
CA LEU A 23 -10.69 5.46 -12.61
C LEU A 23 -12.02 4.76 -12.98
N ASP A 24 -12.55 4.97 -14.18
CA ASP A 24 -13.88 4.49 -14.58
C ASP A 24 -13.97 2.99 -14.92
N ASN A 25 -12.84 2.26 -14.94
CA ASN A 25 -12.82 0.82 -15.23
C ASN A 25 -12.20 0.03 -14.05
N PRO A 26 -13.05 -0.55 -13.17
CA PRO A 26 -12.60 -1.34 -12.02
C PRO A 26 -11.64 -2.48 -12.36
N ALA A 27 -11.83 -3.17 -13.49
CA ALA A 27 -10.96 -4.27 -13.89
C ALA A 27 -9.56 -3.78 -14.29
N HIS A 28 -9.49 -2.63 -14.96
CA HIS A 28 -8.23 -1.98 -15.33
C HIS A 28 -7.48 -1.49 -14.08
N ASN A 29 -8.19 -0.85 -13.16
CA ASN A 29 -7.60 -0.38 -11.90
C ASN A 29 -7.08 -1.53 -11.06
N LEU A 30 -7.85 -2.61 -10.92
CA LEU A 30 -7.41 -3.81 -10.20
C LEU A 30 -6.16 -4.42 -10.84
N GLY A 31 -6.12 -4.51 -12.17
CA GLY A 31 -4.95 -5.02 -12.90
C GLY A 31 -3.69 -4.17 -12.68
N LYS A 32 -3.83 -2.83 -12.71
CA LYS A 32 -2.73 -1.92 -12.40
C LYS A 32 -2.26 -2.04 -10.94
N LEU A 33 -3.20 -2.09 -10.01
CA LEU A 33 -2.93 -2.21 -8.58
C LEU A 33 -2.14 -3.49 -8.28
N ALA A 34 -2.60 -4.62 -8.81
CA ALA A 34 -1.92 -5.91 -8.64
C ALA A 34 -0.55 -5.94 -9.33
N ALA A 35 -0.41 -5.33 -10.51
CA ALA A 35 0.86 -5.25 -11.22
C ALA A 35 1.89 -4.40 -10.46
N ALA A 36 1.50 -3.21 -10.02
CA ALA A 36 2.38 -2.32 -9.25
C ALA A 36 2.80 -2.98 -7.92
N ALA A 37 1.87 -3.58 -7.18
CA ALA A 37 2.19 -4.33 -5.96
C ALA A 37 3.15 -5.51 -6.24
N GLY A 38 2.91 -6.27 -7.31
CA GLY A 38 3.79 -7.37 -7.71
C GLY A 38 5.20 -6.92 -8.09
N THR A 39 5.33 -5.81 -8.83
CA THR A 39 6.63 -5.21 -9.18
C THR A 39 7.36 -4.73 -7.92
N ALA A 40 6.68 -3.99 -7.03
CA ALA A 40 7.26 -3.54 -5.76
C ALA A 40 7.83 -4.71 -4.96
N ILE A 41 7.03 -5.76 -4.76
CA ILE A 41 7.43 -6.95 -4.00
C ILE A 41 8.64 -7.63 -4.65
N THR A 42 8.62 -7.81 -5.97
CA THR A 42 9.71 -8.47 -6.70
C THR A 42 11.00 -7.67 -6.53
N ASN A 43 10.94 -6.36 -6.76
CA ASN A 43 12.11 -5.50 -6.64
C ASN A 43 12.68 -5.46 -5.21
N ILE A 44 11.84 -5.41 -4.18
CA ILE A 44 12.32 -5.43 -2.78
C ILE A 44 13.03 -6.74 -2.46
N LEU A 45 12.41 -7.87 -2.81
CA LEU A 45 13.00 -9.18 -2.53
C LEU A 45 14.28 -9.43 -3.33
N GLU A 46 14.34 -8.95 -4.58
CA GLU A 46 15.55 -9.02 -5.40
C GLU A 46 16.64 -8.08 -4.90
N SER A 47 16.30 -6.90 -4.40
CA SER A 47 17.28 -5.97 -3.81
C SER A 47 17.96 -6.49 -2.53
N ALA A 48 17.37 -7.50 -1.90
CA ALA A 48 17.94 -8.18 -0.74
C ALA A 48 18.76 -9.42 -1.12
N ASP A 49 18.89 -9.75 -2.41
CA ASP A 49 19.59 -10.92 -2.90
C ASP A 49 21.06 -10.58 -3.24
N ASP A 50 21.99 -11.29 -2.60
CA ASP A 50 23.45 -11.13 -2.76
C ASP A 50 23.97 -11.42 -4.18
N ARG A 51 23.12 -11.90 -5.09
CA ARG A 51 23.48 -12.08 -6.51
C ARG A 51 23.56 -10.78 -7.29
N TYR A 52 22.93 -9.72 -6.80
CA TYR A 52 22.99 -8.37 -7.38
C TYR A 52 24.13 -7.57 -6.72
N ASP A 53 24.77 -6.69 -7.48
CA ASP A 53 25.72 -5.73 -6.92
C ASP A 53 25.00 -4.55 -6.24
N ASP A 54 25.74 -3.79 -5.42
CA ASP A 54 25.19 -2.70 -4.61
C ASP A 54 24.42 -1.66 -5.45
N ASP A 55 24.93 -1.33 -6.65
CA ASP A 55 24.29 -0.38 -7.58
C ASP A 55 22.93 -0.92 -8.08
N ALA A 56 22.88 -2.21 -8.45
CA ALA A 56 21.64 -2.86 -8.88
C ALA A 56 20.65 -3.00 -7.71
N GLN A 57 21.12 -3.36 -6.52
CA GLN A 57 20.28 -3.46 -5.32
C GLN A 57 19.65 -2.10 -4.99
N GLN A 58 20.43 -1.01 -5.04
CA GLN A 58 19.92 0.34 -4.82
C GLN A 58 18.88 0.74 -5.88
N SER A 59 19.15 0.51 -7.16
CA SER A 59 18.19 0.80 -8.24
C SER A 59 16.87 0.04 -8.07
N LEU A 60 16.94 -1.24 -7.65
CA LEU A 60 15.74 -2.03 -7.37
C LEU A 60 14.93 -1.46 -6.19
N ARG A 61 15.60 -1.01 -5.12
CA ARG A 61 14.93 -0.37 -3.98
C ARG A 61 14.23 0.93 -4.38
N GLU A 62 14.91 1.79 -5.15
CA GLU A 62 14.35 3.05 -5.65
C GLU A 62 13.09 2.79 -6.50
N ASP A 63 13.18 1.85 -7.45
CA ASP A 63 12.04 1.45 -8.28
C ASP A 63 10.89 0.88 -7.42
N ALA A 64 11.22 0.10 -6.38
CA ALA A 64 10.21 -0.43 -5.48
C ALA A 64 9.48 0.66 -4.68
N CYS A 65 10.20 1.67 -4.20
CA CYS A 65 9.61 2.81 -3.50
C CYS A 65 8.60 3.54 -4.41
N VAL A 66 8.97 3.78 -5.67
CA VAL A 66 8.05 4.36 -6.68
C VAL A 66 6.82 3.47 -6.87
N MET A 67 6.99 2.16 -6.98
CA MET A 67 5.86 1.24 -7.14
C MET A 67 4.94 1.18 -5.90
N LEU A 68 5.47 1.26 -4.69
CA LEU A 68 4.66 1.36 -3.47
C LEU A 68 3.88 2.69 -3.41
N ALA A 69 4.52 3.80 -3.80
CA ALA A 69 3.85 5.10 -3.92
C ALA A 69 2.72 5.04 -4.97
N ASP A 70 2.94 4.38 -6.10
CA ASP A 70 1.94 4.16 -7.14
C ASP A 70 0.76 3.31 -6.64
N VAL A 71 1.01 2.25 -5.86
CA VAL A 71 -0.05 1.44 -5.23
C VAL A 71 -0.88 2.30 -4.28
N ALA A 72 -0.23 3.05 -3.39
CA ALA A 72 -0.89 3.92 -2.44
C ALA A 72 -1.73 5.01 -3.14
N GLY A 73 -1.14 5.69 -4.11
CA GLY A 73 -1.78 6.76 -4.88
C GLY A 73 -2.93 6.27 -5.75
N LEU A 74 -2.78 5.13 -6.44
CA LEU A 74 -3.84 4.53 -7.23
C LEU A 74 -5.04 4.12 -6.36
N ALA A 75 -4.78 3.41 -5.26
CA ALA A 75 -5.84 2.96 -4.36
C ALA A 75 -6.57 4.15 -3.73
N ALA A 76 -5.84 5.17 -3.28
CA ALA A 76 -6.40 6.41 -2.75
C ALA A 76 -7.24 7.17 -3.79
N SER A 77 -6.71 7.34 -4.99
CA SER A 77 -7.41 8.01 -6.09
C SER A 77 -8.72 7.29 -6.45
N TRP A 78 -8.68 5.96 -6.46
CA TRP A 78 -9.86 5.13 -6.72
C TRP A 78 -10.89 5.19 -5.59
N ALA A 79 -10.46 5.23 -4.32
CA ALA A 79 -11.34 5.30 -3.15
C ALA A 79 -12.26 6.55 -3.14
N ARG A 80 -11.87 7.63 -3.84
CA ARG A 80 -12.72 8.82 -4.02
C ARG A 80 -14.06 8.55 -4.69
N GLN A 81 -14.10 7.60 -5.63
CA GLN A 81 -15.34 7.29 -6.36
C GLN A 81 -16.41 6.71 -5.44
N PRO A 82 -16.16 5.60 -4.70
CA PRO A 82 -17.17 5.05 -3.79
C PRO A 82 -17.43 5.91 -2.55
N LEU A 83 -16.49 6.77 -2.13
CA LEU A 83 -16.65 7.65 -0.97
C LEU A 83 -17.21 9.04 -1.31
N GLU A 84 -17.23 9.42 -2.59
CA GLU A 84 -17.68 10.72 -3.09
C GLU A 84 -16.99 11.91 -2.39
N CYS A 85 -15.66 11.81 -2.15
CA CYS A 85 -14.87 12.85 -1.48
C CYS A 85 -13.56 13.18 -2.21
N ASP A 86 -12.91 14.28 -1.81
CA ASP A 86 -11.61 14.68 -2.36
C ASP A 86 -10.44 13.86 -1.77
N LEU A 87 -9.24 14.01 -2.36
CA LEU A 87 -8.04 13.33 -1.90
C LEU A 87 -7.64 13.71 -0.47
N THR A 88 -7.90 14.94 -0.02
CA THR A 88 -7.58 15.36 1.36
C THR A 88 -8.30 14.48 2.39
N HIS A 89 -9.59 14.24 2.18
CA HIS A 89 -10.37 13.34 3.04
C HIS A 89 -9.88 11.88 2.94
N ILE A 90 -9.42 11.44 1.76
CA ILE A 90 -8.83 10.12 1.59
C ILE A 90 -7.52 9.97 2.36
N TRP A 91 -6.63 10.96 2.31
CA TRP A 91 -5.37 10.93 3.07
C TRP A 91 -5.60 10.92 4.57
N GLU A 92 -6.62 11.63 5.07
CA GLU A 92 -7.04 11.51 6.47
C GLU A 92 -7.60 10.13 6.80
N ALA A 93 -8.35 9.50 5.89
CA ALA A 93 -8.86 8.14 6.08
C ALA A 93 -7.73 7.12 6.16
N ILE A 94 -6.70 7.25 5.31
CA ILE A 94 -5.50 6.39 5.34
C ILE A 94 -4.73 6.55 6.67
N ARG A 95 -4.55 7.79 7.14
CA ARG A 95 -3.94 8.06 8.45
C ARG A 95 -4.72 7.39 9.60
N LYS A 96 -6.04 7.55 9.62
CA LYS A 96 -6.92 6.93 10.62
C LYS A 96 -6.89 5.40 10.54
N GLU A 97 -6.82 4.86 9.32
CA GLU A 97 -6.72 3.44 9.09
C GLU A 97 -5.38 2.88 9.59
N TYR A 98 -4.27 3.60 9.39
CA TYR A 98 -2.98 3.22 9.97
C TYR A 98 -3.04 3.16 11.49
N ASP A 99 -3.55 4.21 12.15
CA ASP A 99 -3.69 4.23 13.61
C ASP A 99 -4.59 3.08 14.11
N ARG A 100 -5.67 2.78 13.38
CA ARG A 100 -6.57 1.66 13.67
C ARG A 100 -5.84 0.33 13.54
N ALA A 101 -5.14 0.09 12.43
CA ALA A 101 -4.42 -1.14 12.16
C ALA A 101 -3.26 -1.34 13.16
N HIS A 102 -2.48 -0.30 13.42
CA HIS A 102 -1.41 -0.31 14.41
C HIS A 102 -1.95 -0.70 15.79
N THR A 103 -3.06 -0.10 16.23
CA THR A 103 -3.68 -0.44 17.50
C THR A 103 -4.25 -1.86 17.52
N LYS A 104 -4.99 -2.25 16.46
CA LYS A 104 -5.67 -3.56 16.37
C LYS A 104 -4.69 -4.73 16.34
N HIS A 105 -3.50 -4.53 15.76
CA HIS A 105 -2.51 -5.57 15.53
C HIS A 105 -1.28 -5.46 16.45
N ASP A 106 -1.38 -4.73 17.56
CA ASP A 106 -0.30 -4.53 18.53
C ASP A 106 1.01 -4.05 17.89
N GLY A 107 0.88 -3.14 16.93
CA GLY A 107 1.99 -2.57 16.16
C GLY A 107 2.54 -3.48 15.06
N ASN A 108 1.92 -4.62 14.76
CA ASN A 108 2.30 -5.48 13.64
C ASN A 108 1.71 -4.99 12.31
N THR A 109 2.12 -3.79 11.89
CA THR A 109 1.83 -3.21 10.57
C THR A 109 3.10 -3.20 9.71
N PRO A 110 3.01 -2.97 8.38
CA PRO A 110 4.18 -2.93 7.51
C PRO A 110 5.24 -1.89 7.90
N ALA A 111 4.88 -0.86 8.66
CA ALA A 111 5.83 0.13 9.19
C ALA A 111 6.72 -0.41 10.32
N ASN A 112 6.39 -1.57 10.92
CA ASN A 112 7.17 -2.14 12.02
C ASN A 112 8.57 -2.55 11.52
N PRO A 113 9.67 -1.99 12.05
CA PRO A 113 11.02 -2.27 11.55
C PRO A 113 11.46 -3.72 11.77
N ASN A 114 10.81 -4.47 12.67
CA ASN A 114 11.12 -5.87 12.94
C ASN A 114 10.29 -6.86 12.09
N MET A 115 9.38 -6.37 11.25
CA MET A 115 8.66 -7.22 10.30
C MET A 115 9.60 -7.60 9.14
N SER A 116 9.45 -8.81 8.60
CA SER A 116 10.16 -9.24 7.39
C SER A 116 9.42 -8.82 6.13
N ASP A 117 10.12 -8.56 5.03
CA ASP A 117 9.50 -8.20 3.75
C ASP A 117 8.55 -9.27 3.20
N MET A 118 8.79 -10.55 3.49
CA MET A 118 7.84 -11.62 3.17
C MET A 118 6.47 -11.41 3.84
N HIS A 119 6.44 -10.93 5.09
CA HIS A 119 5.19 -10.65 5.79
C HIS A 119 4.54 -9.38 5.28
N ARG A 120 5.32 -8.33 4.97
CA ARG A 120 4.81 -7.11 4.33
C ARG A 120 4.17 -7.40 2.97
N ALA A 121 4.83 -8.24 2.16
CA ALA A 121 4.32 -8.70 0.88
C ALA A 121 3.00 -9.46 1.03
N ALA A 122 2.91 -10.37 2.00
CA ALA A 122 1.68 -11.12 2.27
C ALA A 122 0.53 -10.19 2.69
N ILE A 123 0.79 -9.23 3.59
CA ILE A 123 -0.20 -8.23 4.03
C ILE A 123 -0.67 -7.38 2.84
N LEU A 124 0.24 -6.84 2.04
CA LEU A 124 -0.15 -6.00 0.89
C LEU A 124 -0.96 -6.80 -0.14
N LEU A 125 -0.56 -8.04 -0.44
CA LEU A 125 -1.30 -8.90 -1.38
C LEU A 125 -2.65 -9.35 -0.83
N GLU A 126 -2.79 -9.52 0.49
CA GLU A 126 -4.08 -9.76 1.14
C GLU A 126 -5.04 -8.61 0.81
N GLU A 127 -4.66 -7.36 1.08
CA GLU A 127 -5.50 -6.18 0.81
C GLU A 127 -5.86 -6.03 -0.66
N VAL A 128 -4.90 -6.21 -1.59
CA VAL A 128 -5.18 -6.22 -3.04
C VAL A 128 -6.17 -7.34 -3.40
N GLY A 129 -6.05 -8.50 -2.76
CA GLY A 129 -6.99 -9.61 -2.90
C GLY A 129 -8.38 -9.28 -2.36
N GLU A 130 -8.48 -8.51 -1.28
CA GLU A 130 -9.76 -8.06 -0.72
C GLU A 130 -10.45 -7.05 -1.66
N VAL A 131 -9.71 -6.15 -2.31
CA VAL A 131 -10.22 -5.30 -3.39
C VAL A 131 -10.76 -6.15 -4.54
N ALA A 132 -10.01 -7.19 -4.96
CA ALA A 132 -10.47 -8.11 -6.01
C ALA A 132 -11.77 -8.82 -5.61
N ARG A 133 -11.83 -9.30 -4.36
CA ARG A 133 -13.01 -9.96 -3.78
C ARG A 133 -14.22 -9.02 -3.72
N ALA A 134 -14.02 -7.73 -3.43
CA ALA A 134 -15.11 -6.75 -3.41
C ALA A 134 -15.74 -6.49 -4.80
N LEU A 135 -15.05 -6.85 -5.88
CA LEU A 135 -15.51 -6.68 -7.25
C LEU A 135 -16.17 -7.94 -7.84
N THR A 136 -16.17 -9.07 -7.14
CA THR A 136 -16.74 -10.30 -7.69
C THR A 136 -18.27 -10.21 -7.79
N PRO A 137 -18.90 -10.89 -8.76
CA PRO A 137 -20.36 -10.83 -8.94
C PRO A 137 -21.16 -11.29 -7.71
N ASP A 138 -20.57 -12.17 -6.91
CA ASP A 138 -21.17 -12.76 -5.72
C ASP A 138 -20.76 -12.07 -4.41
N ALA A 139 -19.98 -10.98 -4.47
CA ALA A 139 -19.44 -10.25 -3.32
C ALA A 139 -20.47 -9.94 -2.22
N LYS A 140 -21.72 -9.62 -2.62
CA LYS A 140 -22.82 -9.24 -1.73
C LYS A 140 -23.84 -10.37 -1.49
N THR A 141 -23.47 -11.61 -1.76
CA THR A 141 -24.32 -12.79 -1.52
C THR A 141 -23.97 -13.46 -0.18
N PRO A 142 -24.80 -14.37 0.36
CA PRO A 142 -24.47 -15.09 1.60
C PRO A 142 -23.20 -15.95 1.54
N VAL A 143 -22.69 -16.26 0.34
CA VAL A 143 -21.42 -16.97 0.14
C VAL A 143 -20.25 -16.02 -0.16
N GLY A 144 -20.57 -14.78 -0.57
CA GLY A 144 -19.62 -13.70 -0.71
C GLY A 144 -19.29 -13.09 0.64
N HIS A 145 -18.00 -13.03 0.97
CA HIS A 145 -17.50 -12.44 2.22
C HIS A 145 -16.75 -11.15 1.95
N ALA A 146 -17.16 -10.38 0.92
CA ALA A 146 -16.50 -9.14 0.58
C ALA A 146 -16.76 -8.05 1.63
N GLY A 147 -15.71 -7.32 2.00
CA GLY A 147 -15.86 -6.04 2.68
C GLY A 147 -16.37 -4.94 1.73
N ASN A 148 -16.41 -3.72 2.25
CA ASN A 148 -16.74 -2.55 1.45
C ASN A 148 -15.55 -2.16 0.57
N LEU A 149 -15.75 -2.03 -0.74
CA LEU A 149 -14.69 -1.65 -1.68
C LEU A 149 -13.91 -0.39 -1.25
N ALA A 150 -14.58 0.62 -0.71
CA ALA A 150 -13.89 1.82 -0.22
C ALA A 150 -12.94 1.50 0.93
N ASP A 151 -13.38 0.67 1.89
CA ASP A 151 -12.58 0.29 3.04
C ASP A 151 -11.38 -0.58 2.62
N GLU A 152 -11.55 -1.50 1.66
CA GLU A 152 -10.45 -2.33 1.14
C GLU A 152 -9.42 -1.47 0.36
N LEU A 153 -9.89 -0.45 -0.37
CA LEU A 153 -8.99 0.49 -1.07
C LEU A 153 -8.20 1.35 -0.08
N ILE A 154 -8.84 1.84 0.99
CA ILE A 154 -8.15 2.59 2.04
C ILE A 154 -7.13 1.70 2.76
N GLN A 155 -7.48 0.46 3.11
CA GLN A 155 -6.55 -0.49 3.73
C GLN A 155 -5.37 -0.80 2.79
N THR A 156 -5.62 -1.05 1.50
CA THR A 156 -4.56 -1.27 0.50
C THR A 156 -3.61 -0.07 0.43
N ALA A 157 -4.14 1.15 0.32
CA ALA A 157 -3.33 2.35 0.29
C ALA A 157 -2.50 2.52 1.57
N THR A 158 -3.11 2.19 2.72
CA THR A 158 -2.47 2.26 4.04
C THR A 158 -1.32 1.27 4.17
N MET A 159 -1.51 0.01 3.75
CA MET A 159 -0.45 -1.00 3.86
C MET A 159 0.72 -0.72 2.92
N ALA A 160 0.44 -0.20 1.71
CA ALA A 160 1.49 0.23 0.79
C ALA A 160 2.28 1.42 1.33
N ALA A 161 1.60 2.47 1.82
CA ALA A 161 2.24 3.63 2.43
C ALA A 161 3.06 3.26 3.68
N ALA A 162 2.56 2.32 4.51
CA ALA A 162 3.28 1.85 5.70
C ALA A 162 4.58 1.11 5.35
N TRP A 163 4.59 0.34 4.26
CA TRP A 163 5.83 -0.29 3.79
C TRP A 163 6.77 0.76 3.18
N LEU A 164 6.26 1.69 2.38
CA LEU A 164 7.06 2.77 1.81
C LEU A 164 7.74 3.59 2.92
N GLN A 165 7.01 3.97 3.97
CA GLN A 165 7.58 4.70 5.10
C GLN A 165 8.67 3.89 5.81
N HIS A 166 8.52 2.57 5.93
CA HIS A 166 9.57 1.72 6.47
C HIS A 166 10.86 1.79 5.64
N LEU A 167 10.76 1.74 4.31
CA LEU A 167 11.93 1.82 3.43
C LEU A 167 12.60 3.20 3.51
N ILE A 168 11.82 4.28 3.51
CA ILE A 168 12.33 5.65 3.71
C ILE A 168 13.10 5.75 5.03
N ASN A 169 12.50 5.28 6.13
CA ASN A 169 13.15 5.31 7.45
C ASN A 169 14.42 4.44 7.50
N GLN A 170 14.47 3.34 6.73
CA GLN A 170 15.65 2.50 6.62
C GLN A 170 16.78 3.24 5.88
N GLU A 171 16.48 3.86 4.75
CA GLU A 171 17.46 4.62 3.96
C GLU A 171 18.04 5.80 4.76
N GLU A 172 17.18 6.55 5.48
CA GLU A 172 17.62 7.64 6.37
C GLU A 172 18.56 7.15 7.50
N ALA A 173 18.41 5.91 7.96
CA ALA A 173 19.26 5.33 9.00
C ALA A 173 20.61 4.79 8.47
N GLU A 174 20.71 4.55 7.16
CA GLU A 174 21.91 4.04 6.48
C GLU A 174 22.79 5.15 5.89
N ALA A 175 22.27 6.38 5.76
CA ALA A 175 22.96 7.59 5.28
C ALA A 175 23.90 8.24 6.31
#